data_AF-A0A952ZXY3-F1
#
_entry.id   AF-A0A952ZXY3-F1
#
_cell.length_a   1.000
_cell.length_b   1.000
_cell.length_c   1.000
_cell.angle_alpha   90.00
_cell.angle_beta   90.00
_cell.angle_gamma   90.00
#
_symmetry.space_group_name_H-M   'P 1'
#
loop_
_entity.id
_entity.type
_entity.pdbx_description
1 polymer ?
#
loop_
_entity_poly.entity_id
_entity_poly.type
_entity_poly.pdbx_seq_one_letter_code
_entity_poly.pdbx_strand_id
1 'polypeptide(L)'
;MKKNRLLQLLTLPVLAIGALVLSGCASTDLARVKPYEREAFAHYTMRADRDPLATMMNEHIFFSREAATGGRGVKGSGCGCN
;
A
#
# COMPACT_ATOMS: atom_id res chain seq x y z
N MET A 1 47.09 -10.86 3.53
CA MET A 1 45.77 -10.86 4.22
C MET A 1 45.38 -9.52 4.87
N LYS A 2 46.29 -8.61 5.24
CA LYS A 2 45.95 -7.32 5.89
C LYS A 2 45.32 -6.27 4.95
N LYS A 3 45.68 -6.25 3.65
CA LYS A 3 45.16 -5.29 2.66
C LYS A 3 43.63 -5.37 2.49
N ASN A 4 43.07 -6.58 2.47
CA ASN A 4 41.61 -6.78 2.37
C ASN A 4 40.91 -6.30 3.64
N ARG A 5 41.48 -6.52 4.83
CA ARG A 5 40.91 -6.02 6.09
C ARG A 5 40.94 -4.49 6.17
N LEU A 6 42.01 -3.85 5.69
CA LEU A 6 42.11 -2.40 5.63
C LEU A 6 41.14 -1.79 4.61
N LEU A 7 40.98 -2.42 3.45
CA LEU A 7 39.99 -2.02 2.44
C LEU A 7 38.56 -2.22 2.96
N GLN A 8 38.28 -3.32 3.66
CA GLN A 8 36.99 -3.60 4.30
C GLN A 8 36.65 -2.59 5.41
N LEU A 9 37.64 -2.16 6.19
CA LEU A 9 37.46 -1.12 7.22
C LEU A 9 37.10 0.25 6.62
N LEU A 10 37.50 0.51 5.38
CA LEU A 10 37.20 1.76 4.67
C LEU A 10 35.90 1.69 3.86
N THR A 11 35.50 0.51 3.36
CA THR A 11 34.27 0.37 2.55
C THR A 11 33.00 0.28 3.39
N LEU A 12 33.04 -0.33 4.57
CA LEU A 12 31.90 -0.43 5.49
C LEU A 12 31.32 0.94 5.91
N PRO A 13 32.10 1.96 6.33
CA PRO A 13 31.55 3.25 6.69
C PRO A 13 30.98 3.99 5.48
N VAL A 14 31.59 3.86 4.29
CA VAL A 14 31.08 4.47 3.05
C VAL A 14 29.71 3.91 2.67
N LEU A 15 29.53 2.60 2.79
CA LEU A 15 28.24 1.95 2.54
C LEU A 15 27.17 2.38 3.56
N ALA A 16 27.54 2.48 4.84
CA ALA A 16 26.64 2.94 5.90
C ALA A 16 26.19 4.40 5.67
N ILE A 17 27.10 5.29 5.30
CA ILE A 17 26.78 6.68 4.96
C ILE A 17 25.88 6.76 3.72
N GLY A 18 26.14 5.92 2.70
CA GLY A 18 25.27 5.80 1.54
C GLY A 18 23.83 5.42 1.91
N ALA A 19 23.65 4.44 2.79
CA ALA A 19 22.32 4.03 3.25
C ALA A 19 21.58 5.13 4.01
N LEU A 20 22.28 5.94 4.82
CA LEU A 20 21.71 7.10 5.52
C LEU A 20 21.18 8.15 4.55
N VAL A 21 21.90 8.46 3.48
CA VAL A 21 21.47 9.47 2.48
C VAL A 21 20.20 9.02 1.73
N LEU A 22 20.04 7.72 1.45
CA LEU A 22 18.84 7.21 0.77
C LEU A 22 17.62 7.01 1.70
N SER A 23 17.78 7.13 3.02
CA SER A 23 16.68 6.92 3.99
C SER A 23 15.66 8.06 4.05
N GLY A 24 15.92 9.19 3.38
CA GLY A 24 15.08 10.39 3.41
C GLY A 24 13.68 10.21 2.81
N CYS A 25 13.43 9.20 1.96
CA CYS A 25 12.12 8.98 1.35
C CYS A 25 11.12 8.22 2.25
N ALA A 26 11.58 7.64 3.37
CA ALA A 26 10.78 6.77 4.23
C ALA A 26 10.44 7.39 5.59
N SER A 27 10.82 8.66 5.83
CA SER A 27 10.54 9.31 7.11
C SER A 27 9.03 9.55 7.27
N THR A 28 8.51 9.06 8.39
CA THR A 28 7.08 9.18 8.75
C THR A 28 6.63 10.64 8.91
N ASP A 29 7.56 11.56 9.17
CA ASP A 29 7.31 13.00 9.22
C ASP A 29 7.04 13.64 7.84
N LEU A 30 7.39 12.97 6.74
CA LEU A 30 7.02 13.43 5.38
C LEU A 30 5.57 13.11 5.02
N ALA A 31 4.84 12.35 5.84
CA ALA A 31 3.40 12.27 5.74
C ALA A 31 2.82 13.63 6.18
N ARG A 32 2.82 14.58 5.24
CA ARG A 32 2.43 15.99 5.41
C ARG A 32 1.01 16.18 5.98
N VAL A 33 0.22 15.11 6.04
CA VAL A 33 -1.15 15.08 6.57
C VAL A 33 -1.30 13.81 7.40
N LYS A 34 -1.71 13.97 8.66
CA LYS A 34 -1.96 12.81 9.54
C LYS A 34 -3.13 11.99 8.99
N PRO A 35 -3.22 10.67 9.27
CA PRO A 35 -4.27 9.82 8.69
C PRO A 35 -5.70 10.35 8.87
N TYR A 36 -5.99 10.96 10.03
CA TYR A 36 -7.29 11.56 10.40
C TYR A 36 -7.46 13.03 9.96
N GLU A 37 -6.47 13.63 9.30
CA GLU A 37 -6.63 14.93 8.65
C GLU A 37 -6.99 14.76 7.16
N ARG A 38 -6.96 13.51 6.66
CA ARG A 38 -7.23 13.19 5.26
C ARG A 38 -8.71 13.36 4.91
N GLU A 39 -9.63 13.17 5.86
CA GLU A 39 -11.05 13.43 5.60
C GLU A 39 -11.34 14.89 5.21
N ALA A 40 -10.57 15.85 5.74
CA ALA A 40 -10.77 17.27 5.46
C ALA A 40 -10.46 17.64 4.00
N PHE A 41 -9.62 16.84 3.32
CA PHE A 41 -9.26 17.01 1.91
C PHE A 41 -9.99 16.04 0.98
N ALA A 42 -10.83 15.16 1.51
CA ALA A 42 -11.58 14.21 0.70
C ALA A 42 -12.76 14.93 0.02
N HIS A 43 -12.65 15.13 -1.29
CA HIS A 43 -13.77 15.64 -2.08
C HIS A 43 -14.82 14.55 -2.32
N TYR A 44 -16.08 14.94 -2.50
CA TYR A 44 -17.18 14.04 -2.86
C TYR A 44 -16.85 13.16 -4.09
N THR A 45 -16.06 13.68 -5.02
CA THR A 45 -15.61 12.97 -6.23
C THR A 45 -14.66 11.79 -5.97
N MET A 46 -14.00 11.75 -4.81
CA MET A 46 -13.08 10.68 -4.41
C MET A 46 -13.81 9.51 -3.72
N ARG A 47 -15.12 9.64 -3.48
CA ARG A 47 -15.92 8.58 -2.88
C ARG A 47 -16.09 7.41 -3.87
N ALA A 48 -15.72 6.20 -3.44
CA ALA A 48 -15.85 5.00 -4.25
C ALA A 48 -17.33 4.60 -4.48
N ASP A 49 -18.22 5.02 -3.59
CA ASP A 49 -19.67 4.78 -3.57
C ASP A 49 -20.48 5.95 -4.18
N ARG A 50 -19.82 6.92 -4.81
CA ARG A 50 -20.47 8.13 -5.33
C ARG A 50 -21.54 7.86 -6.39
N ASP A 51 -21.30 6.84 -7.22
CA ASP A 51 -22.17 6.47 -8.34
C ASP A 51 -22.52 4.98 -8.23
N PRO A 52 -23.79 4.65 -7.90
CA PRO A 52 -24.20 3.26 -7.74
C PRO A 52 -24.04 2.45 -9.02
N LEU A 53 -24.21 3.05 -10.21
CA LEU A 53 -24.05 2.33 -11.47
C LEU A 53 -22.58 1.92 -11.69
N ALA A 54 -21.66 2.85 -11.46
CA ALA A 54 -20.23 2.58 -11.54
C ALA A 54 -19.78 1.55 -10.51
N THR A 55 -20.32 1.60 -9.28
CA THR A 55 -20.04 0.59 -8.24
C THR A 55 -20.47 -0.81 -8.70
N MET A 56 -21.70 -0.97 -9.20
CA MET A 56 -22.21 -2.26 -9.68
C MET A 56 -21.41 -2.79 -10.88
N MET A 57 -20.99 -1.91 -11.79
CA MET A 57 -20.18 -2.28 -12.95
C MET A 57 -18.79 -2.77 -12.53
N ASN A 58 -18.14 -2.07 -11.58
CA ASN A 58 -16.84 -2.46 -11.04
C ASN A 58 -16.92 -3.80 -10.32
N GLU A 59 -17.98 -4.04 -9.54
CA GLU A 59 -18.24 -5.33 -8.90
C GLU A 59 -18.39 -6.43 -9.95
N HIS A 60 -19.19 -6.21 -11.01
CA HIS A 60 -19.35 -7.17 -12.10
C HIS A 60 -18.01 -7.51 -12.77
N ILE A 61 -17.17 -6.50 -13.05
CA ILE A 61 -15.84 -6.68 -13.63
C ILE A 61 -14.93 -7.47 -12.68
N PHE A 62 -14.93 -7.12 -11.39
CA PHE A 62 -14.10 -7.76 -10.37
C PHE A 62 -14.43 -9.24 -10.23
N PHE A 63 -15.71 -9.61 -10.09
CA PHE A 63 -16.13 -11.01 -9.99
C PHE A 63 -15.91 -11.79 -11.28
N SER A 64 -16.02 -11.12 -12.44
CA SER A 64 -15.76 -11.76 -13.73
C SER A 64 -14.28 -12.05 -13.96
N ARG A 65 -13.37 -11.21 -13.44
CA ARG A 65 -11.94 -11.27 -13.74
C ARG A 65 -11.10 -11.97 -12.68
N GLU A 66 -11.46 -11.83 -11.41
CA GLU A 66 -10.64 -12.31 -10.29
C GLU A 66 -11.15 -13.63 -9.68
N ALA A 67 -12.13 -14.29 -10.31
CA ALA A 67 -12.72 -15.55 -9.85
C ALA A 67 -13.06 -15.55 -8.34
N ALA A 68 -13.42 -14.39 -7.80
CA ALA A 68 -13.84 -14.26 -6.41
C ALA A 68 -15.21 -14.91 -6.27
N THR A 69 -15.21 -16.22 -5.97
CA THR A 69 -16.42 -16.98 -5.68
C THR A 69 -17.12 -16.35 -4.48
N GLY A 70 -18.32 -15.81 -4.71
CA GLY A 70 -19.10 -15.16 -3.66
C GLY A 70 -19.06 -13.63 -3.77
N GLY A 71 -19.82 -13.09 -4.72
CA GLY A 71 -20.08 -11.66 -4.90
C GLY A 71 -20.29 -10.87 -3.60
N ARG A 72 -20.22 -9.53 -3.64
CA ARG A 72 -20.55 -8.70 -2.47
C ARG A 72 -22.03 -8.91 -2.11
N GLY A 73 -22.28 -9.74 -1.08
CA GLY A 73 -23.63 -10.17 -0.67
C GLY A 73 -24.00 -11.61 -1.02
N VAL A 74 -23.16 -12.34 -1.74
CA VAL A 74 -23.33 -13.78 -1.96
C VAL A 74 -22.64 -14.47 -0.79
N LYS A 75 -23.44 -14.90 0.20
CA LYS A 75 -23.00 -15.81 1.26
C LYS A 75 -22.15 -16.91 0.60
N GLY A 76 -20.97 -17.18 1.17
CA GLY A 76 -20.02 -18.15 0.60
C GLY A 76 -20.68 -19.47 0.23
N SER A 77 -20.08 -20.20 -0.70
CA SER A 77 -20.50 -21.57 -1.07
C SER A 77 -20.31 -22.61 0.05
N GLY A 78 -20.20 -22.19 1.31
CA GLY A 78 -20.13 -23.05 2.48
C GLY A 78 -21.45 -23.04 3.23
N CYS A 79 -21.92 -24.23 3.60
CA CYS A 79 -23.07 -24.51 4.46
C CYS A 79 -23.46 -23.30 5.33
N GLY A 80 -24.54 -22.61 4.95
CA GLY A 80 -24.92 -21.30 5.48
C GLY A 80 -25.39 -21.33 6.94
N CYS A 81 -24.46 -21.40 7.88
CA CYS A 81 -24.70 -21.13 9.29
C CYS A 81 -24.25 -19.70 9.62
N ASN A 82 -25.21 -18.82 9.89
CA ASN A 82 -25.04 -17.75 10.88
C ASN A 82 -25.39 -18.33 12.25
#